data_AF-A0A940I026-F1
#
_entry.id   AF-A0A940I026-F1
#
_cell.length_a   1.000
_cell.length_b   1.000
_cell.length_c   1.000
_cell.angle_alpha   90.00
_cell.angle_beta   90.00
_cell.angle_gamma   90.00
#
_symmetry.space_group_name_H-M   'P 1'
#
loop_
_entity.id
_entity.type
_entity.pdbx_description
1 polymer ?
#
loop_
_entity_poly.entity_id
_entity_poly.type
_entity_poly.pdbx_seq_one_letter_code
_entity_poly.pdbx_strand_id
1 'polypeptide(L)'
;MLRKVLKIGTAVVLGAVFYLMGLSVFLATQPAANEVIDFLRWAFLPVIAAVGFALGIWVFERKPGSRFSRILVWTLVGCVVPSMIVVPFGAMLIVFALCSGGTLSVILREVLLNRDRIK
;
A
#
# COMPACT_ATOMS: atom_id res chain seq x y z
N MET A 1 -9.63 -3.99 -21.00
CA MET A 1 -10.07 -4.43 -19.65
C MET A 1 -9.03 -5.32 -18.97
N LEU A 2 -8.58 -6.41 -19.61
CA LEU A 2 -7.58 -7.37 -19.08
C LEU A 2 -6.30 -6.72 -18.51
N ARG A 3 -5.68 -5.78 -19.22
CA ARG A 3 -4.46 -5.08 -18.75
C ARG A 3 -4.65 -4.36 -17.41
N LYS A 4 -5.85 -3.80 -17.15
CA LYS A 4 -6.15 -3.11 -15.88
C LYS A 4 -6.27 -4.10 -14.73
N VAL A 5 -6.96 -5.21 -14.99
CA VAL A 5 -7.11 -6.30 -14.02
C VAL A 5 -5.75 -6.87 -13.64
N LEU A 6 -4.90 -7.16 -14.63
CA LEU A 6 -3.53 -7.64 -14.40
C LEU A 6 -2.70 -6.64 -13.58
N LYS A 7 -2.83 -5.34 -13.86
CA LYS A 7 -2.14 -4.29 -13.13
C LYS A 7 -2.59 -4.21 -11.67
N ILE A 8 -3.90 -4.21 -11.42
CA ILE A 8 -4.46 -4.21 -10.06
C ILE A 8 -4.02 -5.48 -9.33
N GLY A 9 -4.16 -6.64 -9.95
CA GLY A 9 -3.73 -7.92 -9.36
C GLY A 9 -2.26 -7.92 -8.99
N THR A 10 -1.39 -7.42 -9.87
CA THR A 10 0.06 -7.35 -9.57
C THR A 10 0.37 -6.37 -8.44
N ALA A 11 -0.32 -5.22 -8.39
CA ALA A 11 -0.19 -4.26 -7.29
C ALA A 11 -0.62 -4.87 -5.95
N VAL A 12 -1.71 -5.63 -5.93
CA VAL A 12 -2.19 -6.33 -4.73
C VAL A 12 -1.20 -7.39 -4.28
N VAL A 13 -0.70 -8.23 -5.20
CA VAL A 13 0.29 -9.26 -4.89
C VAL A 13 1.57 -8.64 -4.33
N LEU A 14 2.12 -7.60 -4.97
CA LEU A 14 3.32 -6.92 -4.48
C LEU A 14 3.08 -6.19 -3.15
N GLY A 15 1.93 -5.54 -2.98
CA GLY A 15 1.53 -4.95 -1.70
C GLY A 15 1.51 -5.98 -0.57
N ALA A 16 0.93 -7.16 -0.82
CA ALA A 16 0.90 -8.27 0.13
C ALA A 16 2.29 -8.82 0.44
N VAL A 17 3.14 -9.02 -0.57
CA VAL A 17 4.52 -9.50 -0.38
C VAL A 17 5.31 -8.52 0.47
N PHE A 18 5.29 -7.23 0.14
CA PHE A 18 6.00 -6.21 0.90
C PHE A 18 5.48 -6.09 2.34
N TYR A 19 4.16 -6.17 2.52
CA TYR A 19 3.55 -6.19 3.84
C TYR A 19 4.05 -7.38 4.67
N LEU A 20 4.00 -8.60 4.12
CA LEU A 20 4.46 -9.81 4.82
C LEU A 20 5.95 -9.77 5.15
N MET A 21 6.78 -9.22 4.27
CA MET A 21 8.19 -8.98 4.55
C MET A 21 8.38 -8.00 5.70
N GLY A 22 7.67 -6.86 5.67
CA GLY A 22 7.70 -5.87 6.74
C GLY A 22 7.24 -6.44 8.08
N LEU A 23 6.15 -7.23 8.07
CA LEU A 23 5.62 -7.91 9.25
C LEU A 23 6.60 -8.97 9.79
N SER A 24 7.26 -9.72 8.91
CA SER A 24 8.25 -10.72 9.33
C SER A 24 9.44 -10.07 10.03
N VAL A 25 9.92 -8.94 9.50
CA VAL A 25 10.97 -8.13 10.14
C VAL A 25 10.48 -7.53 11.47
N PHE A 26 9.23 -7.06 11.51
CA PHE A 26 8.59 -6.54 12.73
C PHE A 26 8.60 -7.60 13.84
N LEU A 27 8.11 -8.82 13.53
CA LEU A 27 8.02 -9.92 14.49
C LEU A 27 9.40 -10.42 14.92
N ALA A 28 10.37 -10.50 13.98
CA ALA A 28 11.73 -10.93 14.30
C ALA A 28 12.47 -9.95 15.24
N THR A 29 12.07 -8.68 15.26
CA THR A 29 12.74 -7.63 16.05
C THR A 29 11.96 -7.21 17.31
N GLN A 30 10.82 -7.84 17.57
CA GLN A 30 9.94 -7.55 18.71
C GLN A 30 10.57 -7.76 20.10
N PRO A 31 11.44 -8.77 20.34
CA PRO A 31 11.97 -9.04 21.70
C PRO A 31 12.83 -7.94 22.33
N ALA A 32 13.17 -6.88 21.59
CA ALA A 32 14.18 -5.88 21.99
C ALA A 32 13.69 -4.42 21.96
N ALA A 33 12.37 -4.17 21.86
CA ALA A 33 11.86 -2.83 21.57
C ALA A 33 11.24 -2.10 22.76
N ASN A 34 11.67 -0.85 22.93
CA ASN A 34 11.00 0.16 23.75
C ASN A 34 9.73 0.65 23.04
N GLU A 35 8.76 1.20 23.79
CA GLU A 35 7.46 1.68 23.26
C GLU A 35 7.58 2.61 22.04
N VAL A 36 8.60 3.48 22.03
CA VAL A 36 8.89 4.40 20.92
C VAL A 36 9.30 3.64 19.64
N ILE A 37 10.09 2.58 19.78
CA ILE A 37 10.54 1.76 18.65
C ILE A 37 9.34 1.00 18.07
N ASP A 38 8.46 0.49 18.92
CA ASP A 38 7.24 -0.19 18.47
C ASP A 38 6.30 0.76 17.72
N PHE A 39 6.10 1.99 18.23
CA PHE A 39 5.31 2.99 17.51
C PHE A 39 5.89 3.29 16.11
N LEU A 40 7.20 3.52 16.02
CA LEU A 40 7.85 3.77 14.74
C LEU A 40 7.68 2.59 13.79
N ARG A 41 7.87 1.37 14.27
CA ARG A 41 7.70 0.16 13.45
C ARG A 41 6.26 0.00 12.93
N TRP A 42 5.27 0.27 13.78
CA TRP A 42 3.86 0.31 13.37
C TRP A 42 3.58 1.38 12.33
N ALA A 43 4.23 2.54 12.43
CA ALA A 43 4.13 3.60 11.43
C ALA A 43 4.86 3.25 10.11
N PHE A 44 5.90 2.41 10.14
CA PHE A 44 6.64 1.99 8.93
C PHE A 44 5.93 0.90 8.11
N LEU A 45 5.19 0.00 8.75
CA LEU A 45 4.39 -1.04 8.08
C LEU A 45 3.49 -0.51 6.93
N PRO A 46 2.65 0.53 7.11
CA PRO A 46 1.84 1.10 6.04
C PRO A 46 2.69 1.69 4.90
N VAL A 47 3.87 2.24 5.22
CA VAL A 47 4.80 2.79 4.23
C VAL A 47 5.37 1.69 3.35
N ILE A 48 5.82 0.58 3.95
CA ILE A 48 6.37 -0.57 3.23
C ILE A 48 5.30 -1.17 2.31
N ALA A 49 4.08 -1.36 2.80
CA ALA A 49 2.96 -1.85 1.99
C ALA A 49 2.65 -0.90 0.81
N ALA A 50 2.60 0.41 1.07
CA ALA A 50 2.36 1.41 0.03
C ALA A 50 3.42 1.39 -1.07
N VAL A 51 4.69 1.16 -0.72
CA VAL A 51 5.77 0.97 -1.71
C VAL A 51 5.51 -0.26 -2.58
N GLY A 52 5.09 -1.38 -2.00
CA GLY A 52 4.72 -2.59 -2.75
C GLY A 52 3.59 -2.34 -3.76
N PHE A 53 2.51 -1.67 -3.33
CA PHE A 53 1.43 -1.28 -4.23
C PHE A 53 1.90 -0.33 -5.34
N ALA A 54 2.70 0.67 -5.00
CA ALA A 54 3.22 1.64 -5.96
C ALA A 54 4.13 1.00 -7.01
N LEU A 55 5.01 0.08 -6.58
CA LEU A 55 5.88 -0.69 -7.48
C LEU A 55 5.06 -1.54 -8.44
N GLY A 56 4.03 -2.25 -7.97
CA GLY A 56 3.20 -3.07 -8.85
C GLY A 56 2.42 -2.28 -9.89
N ILE A 57 1.96 -1.08 -9.54
CA ILE A 57 1.41 -0.14 -10.55
C ILE A 57 2.52 0.28 -11.53
N TRP A 58 3.67 0.71 -11.02
CA TRP A 58 4.75 1.30 -11.80
C TRP A 58 5.35 0.34 -12.83
N VAL A 59 5.50 -0.95 -12.48
CA VAL A 59 5.98 -2.01 -13.40
C VAL A 59 5.14 -2.08 -14.68
N PHE A 60 3.83 -1.85 -14.60
CA PHE A 60 2.93 -1.83 -15.76
C PHE A 60 2.81 -0.47 -16.45
N GLU A 61 3.21 0.59 -15.76
CA GLU A 61 2.99 1.96 -16.15
C GLU A 61 4.16 2.59 -16.90
N ARG A 62 5.22 1.82 -17.27
CA ARG A 62 6.46 2.16 -18.02
C ARG A 62 6.29 3.19 -19.16
N LYS A 63 5.80 4.37 -18.83
CA LYS A 63 5.50 5.48 -19.70
C LYS A 63 6.43 6.62 -19.30
N PRO A 64 7.08 7.26 -20.26
CA PRO A 64 7.84 8.48 -19.99
C PRO A 64 6.89 9.51 -19.35
N GLY A 65 7.27 10.03 -18.18
CA GLY A 65 6.49 11.01 -17.41
C GLY A 65 5.62 10.46 -16.27
N SER A 66 5.52 9.13 -16.09
CA SER A 66 4.91 8.56 -14.88
C SER A 66 5.77 8.88 -13.66
N ARG A 67 5.32 9.79 -12.80
CA ARG A 67 6.01 10.13 -11.56
C ARG A 67 5.68 9.08 -10.49
N PHE A 68 6.60 8.16 -10.24
CA PHE A 68 6.51 7.17 -9.16
C PHE A 68 6.10 7.81 -7.83
N SER A 69 6.62 9.00 -7.51
CA SER A 69 6.25 9.76 -6.31
C SER A 69 4.75 10.04 -6.20
N ARG A 70 4.07 10.34 -7.31
CA ARG A 70 2.62 10.58 -7.30
C ARG A 70 1.83 9.30 -7.03
N ILE A 71 2.30 8.17 -7.58
CA ILE A 71 1.72 6.85 -7.33
C ILE A 71 1.88 6.51 -5.85
N LEU A 72 3.09 6.68 -5.33
CA LEU A 72 3.44 6.39 -3.96
C LEU A 72 2.62 7.22 -2.98
N VAL A 73 2.50 8.54 -3.18
CA VAL A 73 1.68 9.40 -2.31
C VAL A 73 0.23 8.92 -2.29
N TRP A 74 -0.33 8.56 -3.45
CA TRP A 74 -1.70 8.09 -3.54
C TRP A 74 -1.92 6.74 -2.82
N THR A 75 -1.04 5.77 -3.05
CA THR A 75 -1.10 4.47 -2.36
C THR A 75 -0.82 4.61 -0.87
N LEU A 76 0.06 5.54 -0.48
CA LEU A 76 0.39 5.82 0.92
C LEU A 76 -0.83 6.35 1.67
N VAL A 77 -1.53 7.35 1.13
CA VAL A 77 -2.77 7.86 1.74
C VAL A 77 -3.80 6.74 1.87
N GLY A 78 -3.95 5.91 0.83
CA GLY A 78 -4.84 4.75 0.83
C GLY A 78 -4.49 3.68 1.88
N CYS A 79 -3.22 3.55 2.25
CA CYS A 79 -2.76 2.62 3.28
C CYS A 79 -2.86 3.22 4.68
N VAL A 80 -2.41 4.47 4.86
CA VAL A 80 -2.29 5.13 6.17
C VAL A 80 -3.65 5.48 6.76
N VAL A 81 -4.56 6.09 5.98
CA VAL A 81 -5.84 6.58 6.52
C VAL A 81 -6.69 5.45 7.11
N PRO A 82 -6.93 4.32 6.41
CA PRO A 82 -7.70 3.21 6.97
C PRO A 82 -6.98 2.56 8.16
N SER A 83 -5.65 2.47 8.11
CA SER A 83 -4.86 1.91 9.22
C SER A 83 -5.07 2.70 10.50
N MET A 84 -4.96 4.04 10.44
CA MET A 84 -5.15 4.91 11.60
C MET A 84 -6.54 4.78 12.23
N ILE A 85 -7.57 4.57 11.41
CA ILE A 85 -8.95 4.37 11.88
C ILE A 85 -9.07 3.07 12.68
N VAL A 86 -8.37 2.01 12.24
CA VAL A 86 -8.52 0.68 12.84
C VAL A 86 -7.49 0.35 13.94
N VAL A 87 -6.47 1.20 14.15
CA VAL A 87 -5.46 1.02 15.22
C VAL A 87 -6.08 0.65 16.59
N PRO A 88 -7.14 1.32 17.07
CA PRO A 88 -7.73 1.03 18.38
C PRO A 88 -8.35 -0.36 18.50
N PHE A 89 -8.68 -1.00 17.37
CA PHE A 89 -9.41 -2.27 17.33
C PHE A 89 -8.48 -3.49 17.21
N GLY A 90 -7.16 -3.26 17.12
CA GLY A 90 -6.15 -4.30 17.19
C GLY A 90 -5.40 -4.59 15.89
N ALA A 91 -4.26 -5.25 16.05
CA ALA A 91 -3.26 -5.54 15.01
C ALA A 91 -3.83 -6.25 13.76
N MET A 92 -4.75 -7.20 13.94
CA MET A 92 -5.34 -7.94 12.82
C MET A 92 -6.11 -7.03 11.86
N LEU A 93 -6.85 -6.06 12.39
CA LEU A 93 -7.67 -5.17 11.56
C LEU A 93 -6.82 -4.19 10.75
N ILE A 94 -5.64 -3.82 11.26
CA ILE A 94 -4.67 -2.98 10.54
C ILE A 94 -4.28 -3.65 9.22
N VAL A 95 -4.09 -4.97 9.21
CA VAL A 95 -3.75 -5.72 7.99
C VAL A 95 -4.87 -5.65 6.96
N PHE A 96 -6.11 -5.89 7.40
CA PHE A 96 -7.28 -5.82 6.53
C PHE A 96 -7.49 -4.41 6.00
N ALA A 97 -7.32 -3.38 6.83
CA ALA A 97 -7.43 -1.98 6.44
C ALA A 97 -6.35 -1.57 5.45
N LEU A 98 -5.12 -2.04 5.62
CA LEU A 98 -4.02 -1.83 4.67
C LEU A 98 -4.31 -2.43 3.30
N CYS A 99 -4.69 -3.70 3.28
CA CYS A 99 -4.95 -4.40 2.03
C CYS A 99 -6.17 -3.82 1.30
N SER A 100 -7.28 -3.60 2.02
CA SER A 100 -8.50 -3.04 1.43
C SER A 100 -8.32 -1.59 1.01
N GLY A 101 -7.69 -0.77 1.84
CA GLY A 101 -7.38 0.64 1.58
C GLY A 101 -6.41 0.84 0.41
N GLY A 102 -5.31 0.10 0.39
CA GLY A 102 -4.36 0.08 -0.71
C GLY A 102 -5.02 -0.34 -2.02
N THR A 103 -5.79 -1.44 -2.01
CA THR A 103 -6.51 -1.95 -3.19
C THR A 103 -7.54 -0.93 -3.70
N LEU A 104 -8.36 -0.38 -2.82
CA LEU A 104 -9.36 0.61 -3.16
C LEU A 104 -8.71 1.89 -3.73
N SER A 105 -7.60 2.31 -3.15
CA SER A 105 -6.80 3.44 -3.63
C SER A 105 -6.29 3.20 -5.06
N VAL A 106 -5.77 2.01 -5.36
CA VAL A 106 -5.37 1.63 -6.73
C VAL A 106 -6.56 1.65 -7.69
N ILE A 107 -7.71 1.09 -7.29
CA ILE A 107 -8.93 1.05 -8.12
C ILE A 107 -9.41 2.48 -8.41
N LEU A 108 -9.53 3.33 -7.39
CA LEU A 108 -9.96 4.72 -7.52
C LEU A 108 -9.03 5.50 -8.44
N ARG A 109 -7.71 5.33 -8.29
CA ARG A 109 -6.72 5.95 -9.19
C ARG A 109 -6.95 5.56 -10.64
N GLU A 110 -7.16 4.27 -10.92
CA GLU A 110 -7.41 3.79 -12.28
C GLU A 110 -8.74 4.31 -12.85
N VAL A 111 -9.77 4.47 -12.03
CA VAL A 111 -11.06 5.05 -12.44
C VAL A 111 -10.91 6.54 -12.77
N LEU A 112 -10.25 7.31 -11.89
CA LEU A 112 -10.05 8.75 -12.07
C LEU A 112 -9.21 9.06 -13.31
N LEU A 113 -8.07 8.37 -13.50
CA LEU A 113 -7.22 8.55 -14.67
C LEU A 113 -7.92 8.16 -15.98
N ASN A 114 -8.91 7.27 -15.92
CA ASN A 114 -9.69 6.91 -17.10
C ASN A 114 -10.70 7.99 -17.48
N ARG A 115 -11.25 8.70 -16.49
CA ARG A 115 -12.19 9.80 -16.70
C ARG A 115 -11.50 10.98 -17.39
N ASP A 116 -10.26 11.28 -17.02
CA ASP A 116 -9.48 12.38 -17.61
C ASP A 116 -9.04 12.13 -19.06
N ARG A 117 -9.08 10.88 -19.54
CA ARG A 117 -8.76 10.54 -20.95
C ARG A 117 -9.97 10.59 -21.89
N ILE A 118 -11.17 10.69 -21.36
CA ILE A 118 -12.43 10.72 -22.14
C ILE A 118 -12.86 12.17 -22.43
N LYS A 119 -12.34 13.13 -21.66
CA LYS A 119 -12.43 14.56 -21.96
C LYS A 119 -11.30 14.99 -22.88
#